data_AF-A0A8C8RW11-F1
#
_entry.id   AF-A0A8C8RW11-F1
#
_cell.length_a   1.000
_cell.length_b   1.000
_cell.length_c   1.000
_cell.angle_alpha   90.00
_cell.angle_beta   90.00
_cell.angle_gamma   90.00
#
_symmetry.space_group_name_H-M   'P 1'
#
loop_
_entity.id
_entity.type
_entity.pdbx_description
1 polymer ?
#
loop_
_entity_poly.entity_id
_entity_poly.type
_entity_poly.pdbx_seq_one_letter_code
_entity_poly.pdbx_strand_id
1 'polypeptide(L)'
;MYSCVISLVYLCSYTLDNNLLTPEQRHFYDENGYLLIKNLVSDEDIERFRNEFAKICKKEVQVPGLIIMRDVAIAKSEFVPDQKAVTKIQDFQEDEELFRYCSMPQILKYVECFTGPNIMAMHTMLINKPPDSGKKTSRHPMHQDLHYFPFRPADLVVCAWTAMERIDRSNGCLVVLPGTHKGSLKQHDYPDWEGGVNKMYHGVRDYNKSLPRVHLVMEKGDTVFFHPLLIHGSGMNSTEGFRKAISCHYASADCHYIDVKGTSQENIEKEVVEIARRKYSVSTPITLKVSLKVSSNSSILHNPSYTAKSVHFTFVSMSLLLVGESLCFLLLALTHPTTLDWVSVGLIMDLSRYFFEREILDFLWVLVTVAGRFSLFFITSFIETPSLTALTVLCGMADLPWEITGIVLMR
;
A
#
# COMPACT_ATOMS: atom_id res chain seq x y z
N MET A 1 -28.15 -23.89 27.55
CA MET A 1 -26.78 -24.30 27.16
C MET A 1 -26.58 -23.91 25.70
N TYR A 2 -26.25 -22.64 25.45
CA TYR A 2 -25.79 -22.16 24.15
C TYR A 2 -24.61 -21.24 24.45
N SER A 3 -23.42 -21.83 24.50
CA SER A 3 -22.17 -21.09 24.58
C SER A 3 -21.93 -20.50 23.20
N CYS A 4 -22.15 -19.19 23.07
CA CYS A 4 -21.67 -18.43 21.93
C CYS A 4 -20.16 -18.30 22.09
N VAL A 5 -19.42 -19.22 21.47
CA VAL A 5 -17.97 -19.11 21.36
C VAL A 5 -17.70 -18.03 20.32
N ILE A 6 -17.58 -16.78 20.77
CA ILE A 6 -16.98 -15.72 19.96
C ILE A 6 -15.52 -16.11 19.80
N SER A 7 -15.22 -16.82 18.72
CA SER A 7 -13.85 -17.12 18.33
C SER A 7 -13.23 -15.80 17.89
N LEU A 8 -12.48 -15.16 18.79
CA LEU A 8 -11.53 -14.09 18.48
C LEU A 8 -10.41 -14.69 17.62
N VAL A 9 -10.72 -14.95 16.35
CA VAL A 9 -9.70 -15.14 15.33
C VAL A 9 -9.18 -13.73 15.09
N TYR A 10 -8.02 -13.41 15.67
CA TYR A 10 -7.19 -12.32 15.19
C TYR A 10 -6.81 -12.67 13.73
N LEU A 11 -7.68 -12.31 12.79
CA LEU A 11 -7.35 -12.33 11.38
C LEU A 11 -6.20 -11.35 11.22
N CYS A 12 -5.02 -11.83 10.82
CA CYS A 12 -3.98 -10.94 10.31
C CYS A 12 -4.60 -10.16 9.15
N SER A 13 -4.83 -8.87 9.34
CA SER A 13 -5.31 -7.98 8.29
C SER A 13 -4.13 -7.53 7.43
N TYR A 14 -4.23 -7.69 6.12
CA TYR A 14 -3.28 -7.17 5.15
C TYR A 14 -3.64 -5.74 4.71
N THR A 15 -4.64 -5.14 5.36
CA THR A 15 -5.10 -3.78 5.14
C THR A 15 -5.17 -3.00 6.45
N LEU A 16 -4.90 -1.70 6.41
CA LEU A 16 -4.98 -0.79 7.55
C LEU A 16 -6.38 -0.19 7.66
N ASP A 17 -6.85 0.04 8.87
CA ASP A 17 -8.18 0.60 9.12
C ASP A 17 -8.33 2.01 8.53
N ASN A 18 -9.33 2.16 7.66
CA ASN A 18 -9.76 3.41 7.04
C ASN A 18 -11.16 3.22 6.44
N ASN A 19 -11.82 4.34 6.13
CA ASN A 19 -13.21 4.36 5.65
C ASN A 19 -13.34 4.20 4.12
N LEU A 20 -12.26 3.91 3.39
CA LEU A 20 -12.31 3.79 1.93
C LEU A 20 -12.72 2.39 1.48
N LEU A 21 -12.09 1.35 2.04
CA LEU A 21 -12.41 -0.03 1.70
C LEU A 21 -13.60 -0.53 2.50
N THR A 22 -14.60 -1.06 1.81
CA THR A 22 -15.71 -1.79 2.45
C THR A 22 -15.20 -3.03 3.19
N PRO A 23 -15.91 -3.50 4.23
CA PRO A 23 -15.57 -4.75 4.93
C PRO A 23 -15.41 -5.93 3.97
N GLU A 24 -16.26 -6.03 2.93
CA GLU A 24 -16.21 -7.09 1.93
C GLU A 24 -14.95 -7.01 1.07
N GLN A 25 -14.52 -5.81 0.67
CA GLN A 25 -13.29 -5.62 -0.08
C GLN A 25 -12.05 -5.95 0.74
N ARG A 26 -12.03 -5.58 2.03
CA ARG A 26 -10.96 -5.93 2.97
C ARG A 26 -10.85 -7.43 3.13
N HIS A 27 -11.98 -8.08 3.47
CA HIS A 27 -12.04 -9.52 3.60
C HIS A 27 -11.62 -10.23 2.30
N PHE A 28 -12.04 -9.72 1.14
CA PHE A 28 -11.61 -10.25 -0.14
C PHE A 28 -10.09 -10.14 -0.32
N TYR A 29 -9.48 -8.98 -0.03
CA TYR A 29 -8.04 -8.81 -0.13
C TYR A 29 -7.30 -9.72 0.86
N ASP A 30 -7.77 -9.83 2.10
CA ASP A 30 -7.15 -10.69 3.11
C ASP A 30 -7.21 -12.17 2.72
N GLU A 31 -8.29 -12.62 2.07
CA GLU A 31 -8.39 -13.99 1.60
C GLU A 31 -7.61 -14.25 0.31
N ASN A 32 -7.58 -13.28 -0.61
CA ASN A 32 -7.14 -13.52 -1.98
C ASN A 32 -5.78 -12.90 -2.30
N GLY A 33 -5.38 -11.83 -1.62
CA GLY A 33 -4.12 -11.09 -1.82
C GLY A 33 -4.14 -10.09 -2.96
N TYR A 34 -5.33 -9.82 -3.53
CA TYR A 34 -5.53 -8.82 -4.56
C TYR A 34 -6.93 -8.20 -4.45
N LEU A 35 -7.11 -7.02 -5.02
CA LEU A 35 -8.37 -6.30 -5.10
C LEU A 35 -8.46 -5.53 -6.42
N LEU A 36 -9.53 -5.75 -7.19
CA LEU A 36 -9.78 -5.07 -8.46
C LEU A 36 -10.76 -3.92 -8.25
N ILE A 37 -10.31 -2.70 -8.55
CA ILE A 37 -11.13 -1.48 -8.54
C ILE A 37 -11.43 -1.07 -9.98
N LYS A 38 -12.72 -0.98 -10.30
CA LYS A 38 -13.19 -0.67 -11.65
C LYS A 38 -13.13 0.82 -11.94
N ASN A 39 -12.78 1.19 -13.18
CA ASN A 39 -12.81 2.57 -13.66
C ASN A 39 -12.12 3.57 -12.71
N LEU A 40 -10.95 3.22 -12.17
CA LEU A 40 -10.26 4.03 -11.18
C LEU A 40 -9.47 5.18 -11.84
N VAL A 41 -8.91 4.93 -13.02
CA VAL A 41 -8.13 5.91 -13.79
C VAL A 41 -8.92 6.35 -15.01
N SER A 42 -9.05 7.66 -15.21
CA SER A 42 -9.87 8.23 -16.28
C SER A 42 -9.32 7.90 -17.67
N ASP A 43 -10.20 7.84 -18.67
CA ASP A 43 -9.80 7.66 -20.06
C ASP A 43 -8.82 8.72 -20.57
N GLU A 44 -8.97 9.96 -20.08
CA GLU A 44 -8.10 11.09 -20.38
C GLU A 44 -6.69 10.86 -19.84
N ASP A 45 -6.56 10.48 -18.57
CA ASP A 45 -5.25 10.20 -17.96
C ASP A 45 -4.56 9.01 -18.63
N ILE A 46 -5.30 7.95 -18.94
CA ILE A 46 -4.75 6.81 -19.68
C ILE A 46 -4.19 7.27 -21.05
N GLU A 47 -4.89 8.15 -21.76
CA GLU A 47 -4.43 8.65 -23.05
C GLU A 47 -3.20 9.55 -22.92
N ARG A 48 -3.10 10.34 -21.84
CA ARG A 48 -1.87 11.10 -21.51
C ARG A 48 -0.67 10.17 -21.37
N PHE A 49 -0.80 9.09 -20.61
CA PHE A 49 0.29 8.09 -20.45
C PHE A 49 0.62 7.37 -21.76
N ARG A 50 -0.37 7.03 -22.59
CA ARG A 50 -0.16 6.41 -23.92
C ARG A 50 0.59 7.33 -24.86
N ASN A 51 0.23 8.62 -24.88
CA ASN A 51 0.90 9.63 -25.69
C ASN A 51 2.34 9.83 -25.24
N GLU A 52 2.59 9.92 -23.93
CA GLU A 52 3.95 10.09 -23.44
C GLU A 52 4.84 8.88 -23.76
N PHE A 53 4.31 7.67 -23.59
CA PHE A 53 4.99 6.45 -24.03
C PHE A 53 5.33 6.49 -25.53
N ALA A 54 4.42 7.00 -26.37
CA ALA A 54 4.68 7.15 -27.80
C ALA A 54 5.83 8.12 -28.09
N LYS A 55 5.87 9.28 -27.42
CA LYS A 55 6.96 10.27 -27.54
C LYS A 55 8.31 9.68 -27.12
N ILE A 56 8.34 8.95 -25.99
CA ILE A 56 9.54 8.24 -25.52
C ILE A 56 10.01 7.22 -26.57
N CYS A 57 9.10 6.43 -27.15
CA CYS A 57 9.45 5.45 -28.18
C CYS A 57 10.04 6.10 -29.45
N LYS A 58 9.52 7.27 -29.83
CA LYS A 58 10.03 8.09 -30.95
C LYS A 58 11.29 8.88 -30.61
N LYS A 59 11.74 8.85 -29.35
CA LYS A 59 12.85 9.65 -28.81
C LYS A 59 12.62 11.17 -28.86
N GLU A 60 11.36 11.59 -28.88
CA GLU A 60 10.97 13.00 -28.76
C GLU A 60 11.17 13.50 -27.32
N VAL A 61 11.11 12.59 -26.35
CA VAL A 61 11.35 12.83 -24.92
C VAL A 61 12.49 11.92 -24.46
N GLN A 62 13.41 12.49 -23.67
CA GLN A 62 14.51 11.75 -23.04
C GLN A 62 14.40 11.89 -21.53
N VAL A 63 14.23 10.76 -20.87
CA VAL A 63 14.05 10.69 -19.42
C VAL A 63 15.34 10.16 -18.79
N PRO A 64 16.00 10.92 -17.90
CA PRO A 64 17.16 10.45 -17.17
C PRO A 64 16.85 9.17 -16.36
N GLY A 65 17.79 8.21 -16.34
CA GLY A 65 17.65 6.98 -15.56
C GLY A 65 16.74 5.90 -16.18
N LEU A 66 15.82 6.27 -17.08
CA LEU A 66 14.85 5.37 -17.70
C LEU A 66 15.50 4.13 -18.32
N ILE A 67 14.94 2.96 -18.01
CA ILE A 67 15.36 1.68 -18.56
C ILE A 67 14.39 1.27 -19.67
N ILE A 68 14.89 1.19 -20.90
CA ILE A 68 14.10 0.75 -22.06
C ILE A 68 14.45 -0.70 -22.39
N MET A 69 13.48 -1.60 -22.25
CA MET A 69 13.60 -2.99 -22.68
C MET A 69 13.08 -3.16 -24.10
N ARG A 70 13.86 -3.87 -24.92
CA ARG A 70 13.51 -4.23 -26.30
C ARG A 70 13.57 -5.74 -26.44
N ASP A 71 12.63 -6.31 -27.19
CA ASP A 71 12.66 -7.74 -27.48
C ASP A 71 13.89 -8.07 -28.35
N VAL A 72 14.62 -9.13 -27.99
CA VAL A 72 15.78 -9.62 -28.72
C VAL A 72 15.41 -10.05 -30.15
N ALA A 73 14.18 -10.54 -30.34
CA ALA A 73 13.67 -10.91 -31.66
C ALA A 73 13.41 -9.70 -32.57
N ILE A 74 13.09 -8.53 -31.99
CA ILE A 74 12.80 -7.29 -32.72
C ILE A 74 14.05 -6.42 -32.87
N ALA A 75 15.04 -6.58 -31.98
CA ALA A 75 16.31 -5.84 -32.03
C ALA A 75 17.18 -6.13 -33.27
N LYS A 76 16.87 -7.19 -34.04
CA LYS A 76 17.61 -7.58 -35.26
C LYS A 76 17.04 -7.00 -36.57
N SER A 77 15.88 -6.35 -36.55
CA SER A 77 15.35 -5.65 -37.73
C SER A 77 15.80 -4.19 -37.74
N GLU A 78 16.34 -3.72 -38.86
CA GLU A 78 16.76 -2.33 -39.07
C GLU A 78 15.62 -1.34 -38.72
N PHE A 79 15.96 -0.32 -37.94
CA PHE A 79 15.04 0.44 -37.08
C PHE A 79 14.19 1.49 -37.82
N VAL A 80 12.88 1.50 -37.53
CA VAL A 80 12.10 2.73 -37.39
C VAL A 80 11.84 2.91 -35.88
N PRO A 81 12.06 4.10 -35.28
CA PRO A 81 11.67 4.39 -33.90
C PRO A 81 10.15 4.30 -33.75
N ASP A 82 9.65 3.11 -33.42
CA ASP A 82 8.22 2.83 -33.23
C ASP A 82 8.01 2.07 -31.92
N GLN A 83 6.81 2.20 -31.34
CA GLN A 83 6.41 1.55 -30.09
C GLN A 83 6.63 0.04 -30.12
N LYS A 84 6.56 -0.57 -31.31
CA LYS A 84 6.73 -2.01 -31.51
C LYS A 84 8.12 -2.53 -31.14
N ALA A 85 9.13 -1.65 -31.09
CA ALA A 85 10.49 -2.01 -30.69
C ALA A 85 10.70 -2.02 -29.16
N VAL A 86 9.75 -1.46 -28.38
CA VAL A 86 9.85 -1.31 -26.92
C VAL A 86 8.82 -2.19 -26.24
N THR A 87 9.27 -3.15 -25.42
CA THR A 87 8.36 -4.08 -24.73
C THR A 87 8.07 -3.70 -23.29
N LYS A 88 8.95 -2.90 -22.67
CA LYS A 88 8.76 -2.37 -21.33
C LYS A 88 9.64 -1.13 -21.14
N ILE A 89 9.15 -0.16 -20.38
CA ILE A 89 9.99 0.86 -19.75
C ILE A 89 9.90 0.71 -18.23
N GLN A 90 11.01 0.94 -17.54
CA GLN A 90 11.09 0.97 -16.08
C GLN A 90 11.82 2.22 -15.61
N ASP A 91 11.64 2.56 -14.34
CA ASP A 91 12.29 3.70 -13.69
C ASP A 91 11.95 5.03 -14.39
N PHE A 92 10.65 5.27 -14.58
CA PHE A 92 10.11 6.49 -15.21
C PHE A 92 9.85 7.63 -14.21
N GLN A 93 10.39 7.57 -12.99
CA GLN A 93 10.10 8.55 -11.94
C GLN A 93 10.51 9.99 -12.26
N GLU A 94 11.47 10.17 -13.17
CA GLU A 94 11.91 11.49 -13.67
C GLU A 94 11.08 11.98 -14.88
N ASP A 95 10.11 11.20 -15.35
CA ASP A 95 9.15 11.62 -16.38
C ASP A 95 7.90 12.19 -15.71
N GLU A 96 7.66 13.50 -15.84
CA GLU A 96 6.55 14.17 -15.15
C GLU A 96 5.18 13.55 -15.49
N GLU A 97 4.94 13.22 -16.76
CA GLU A 97 3.64 12.75 -17.23
C GLU A 97 3.37 11.30 -16.82
N LEU A 98 4.36 10.40 -16.90
CA LEU A 98 4.22 9.03 -16.41
C LEU A 98 4.22 8.98 -14.88
N PHE A 99 5.04 9.81 -14.21
CA PHE A 99 5.09 9.83 -12.74
C PHE A 99 3.83 10.42 -12.11
N ARG A 100 3.02 11.19 -12.85
CA ARG A 100 1.67 11.55 -12.40
C ARG A 100 0.85 10.35 -11.98
N TYR A 101 0.97 9.20 -12.66
CA TYR A 101 0.31 7.94 -12.22
C TYR A 101 0.64 7.62 -10.76
N CYS A 102 1.89 7.78 -10.37
CA CYS A 102 2.39 7.46 -9.04
C CYS A 102 1.79 8.39 -7.96
N SER A 103 1.56 9.66 -8.30
CA SER A 103 1.10 10.72 -7.39
C SER A 103 -0.41 11.03 -7.50
N MET A 104 -1.15 10.29 -8.32
CA MET A 104 -2.60 10.44 -8.50
C MET A 104 -3.35 10.26 -7.17
N PRO A 105 -4.17 11.24 -6.73
CA PRO A 105 -4.94 11.13 -5.48
C PRO A 105 -5.84 9.89 -5.44
N GLN A 106 -6.46 9.52 -6.56
CA GLN A 106 -7.32 8.34 -6.66
C GLN A 106 -6.55 7.03 -6.49
N ILE A 107 -5.27 6.96 -6.88
CA ILE A 107 -4.43 5.78 -6.63
C ILE A 107 -3.95 5.80 -5.18
N LEU A 108 -3.42 6.93 -4.72
CA LEU A 108 -2.86 7.08 -3.37
C LEU A 108 -3.87 6.80 -2.26
N LYS A 109 -5.16 7.15 -2.45
CA LYS A 109 -6.24 6.78 -1.52
C LYS A 109 -6.31 5.29 -1.24
N TYR A 110 -6.21 4.45 -2.29
CA TYR A 110 -6.21 3.00 -2.12
C TYR A 110 -4.86 2.48 -1.63
N VAL A 111 -3.74 3.04 -2.10
CA VAL A 111 -2.40 2.64 -1.65
C VAL A 111 -2.21 2.83 -0.14
N GLU A 112 -2.70 3.95 0.40
CA GLU A 112 -2.68 4.25 1.84
C GLU A 112 -3.35 3.17 2.69
N CYS A 113 -4.32 2.44 2.14
CA CYS A 113 -4.98 1.31 2.81
C CYS A 113 -4.04 0.13 3.09
N PHE A 114 -2.87 0.08 2.46
CA PHE A 114 -1.89 -0.98 2.62
C PHE A 114 -0.60 -0.45 3.25
N THR A 115 -0.14 0.73 2.82
CA THR A 115 1.16 1.29 3.22
C THR A 115 1.09 2.22 4.43
N GLY A 116 -0.09 2.75 4.75
CA GLY A 116 -0.23 3.90 5.63
C GLY A 116 0.11 5.22 4.92
N PRO A 117 0.14 6.34 5.66
CA PRO A 117 0.12 7.70 5.09
C PRO A 117 1.47 8.17 4.51
N ASN A 118 2.56 7.48 4.84
CA ASN A 118 3.92 7.80 4.38
C ASN A 118 4.27 6.89 3.20
N ILE A 119 3.94 7.31 1.99
CA ILE A 119 3.97 6.44 0.81
C ILE A 119 5.24 6.69 -0.01
N MET A 120 5.98 5.64 -0.34
CA MET A 120 7.09 5.70 -1.29
C MET A 120 6.75 4.95 -2.59
N ALA A 121 6.97 5.59 -3.74
CA ALA A 121 6.94 4.93 -5.04
C ALA A 121 8.29 4.25 -5.29
N MET A 122 8.32 2.92 -5.19
CA MET A 122 9.55 2.13 -5.15
C MET A 122 10.01 1.61 -6.50
N HIS A 123 9.07 1.20 -7.35
CA HIS A 123 9.39 0.70 -8.69
C HIS A 123 8.27 1.07 -9.66
N THR A 124 8.64 1.55 -10.84
CA THR A 124 7.72 2.06 -11.85
C THR A 124 7.90 1.30 -13.15
N MET A 125 6.79 0.90 -13.79
CA MET A 125 6.83 0.16 -15.06
C MET A 125 5.67 0.51 -15.97
N LEU A 126 5.96 0.65 -17.27
CA LEU A 126 4.94 0.60 -18.32
C LEU A 126 5.26 -0.57 -19.24
N ILE A 127 4.32 -1.50 -19.32
CA ILE A 127 4.47 -2.80 -19.97
C ILE A 127 3.75 -2.74 -21.32
N ASN A 128 4.49 -2.89 -22.41
CA ASN A 128 3.98 -2.91 -23.78
C ASN A 128 4.14 -4.33 -24.35
N LYS A 129 3.25 -5.24 -23.96
CA LYS A 129 3.40 -6.67 -24.21
C LYS A 129 3.27 -7.00 -25.71
N PRO A 130 4.27 -7.58 -26.36
CA PRO A 130 4.24 -7.86 -27.79
C PRO A 130 3.28 -9.00 -28.15
N PRO A 131 2.80 -9.05 -29.40
CA PRO A 131 2.21 -10.24 -30.02
C PRO A 131 3.12 -11.46 -29.88
N ASP A 132 2.50 -12.63 -29.74
CA ASP A 132 3.18 -13.91 -29.57
C ASP A 132 2.61 -14.92 -30.54
N SER A 133 3.36 -15.21 -31.61
CA SER A 133 2.99 -16.14 -32.68
C SER A 133 3.05 -17.62 -32.26
N GLY A 134 2.87 -17.92 -30.97
CA GLY A 134 2.89 -19.27 -30.42
C GLY A 134 4.23 -19.69 -29.82
N LYS A 135 5.25 -18.82 -29.87
CA LYS A 135 6.60 -19.09 -29.33
C LYS A 135 6.69 -18.94 -27.82
N LYS A 136 5.62 -18.46 -27.16
CA LYS A 136 5.53 -18.31 -25.70
C LYS A 136 6.57 -17.36 -25.12
N THR A 137 7.09 -16.43 -25.93
CA THR A 137 8.14 -15.46 -25.53
C THR A 137 7.57 -14.26 -24.78
N SER A 138 6.27 -13.98 -24.94
CA SER A 138 5.61 -12.82 -24.32
C SER A 138 5.04 -13.12 -22.93
N ARG A 139 5.00 -14.39 -22.49
CA ARG A 139 4.41 -14.76 -21.20
C ARG A 139 5.37 -14.40 -20.06
N HIS A 140 4.82 -13.90 -18.96
CA HIS A 140 5.59 -13.69 -17.73
C HIS A 140 5.36 -14.91 -16.83
N PRO A 141 6.40 -15.65 -16.41
CA PRO A 141 6.23 -16.79 -15.52
C PRO A 141 5.50 -16.43 -14.22
N MET A 142 4.95 -17.45 -13.59
CA MET A 142 4.38 -17.32 -12.26
C MET A 142 5.50 -16.98 -11.28
N HIS A 143 5.42 -15.81 -10.64
CA HIS A 143 6.46 -15.24 -9.80
C HIS A 143 5.86 -14.51 -8.59
N GLN A 144 6.72 -14.01 -7.71
CA GLN A 144 6.37 -13.15 -6.58
C GLN A 144 7.26 -11.91 -6.71
N ASP A 145 6.66 -10.72 -6.72
CA ASP A 145 7.41 -9.48 -6.90
C ASP A 145 8.42 -9.24 -5.78
N LEU A 146 8.10 -9.69 -4.55
CA LEU A 146 8.98 -9.54 -3.40
C LEU A 146 10.37 -10.18 -3.64
N HIS A 147 10.50 -11.12 -4.58
CA HIS A 147 11.79 -11.68 -5.00
C HIS A 147 12.78 -10.59 -5.42
N TYR A 148 12.30 -9.53 -6.06
CA TYR A 148 13.11 -8.40 -6.54
C TYR A 148 13.27 -7.27 -5.50
N PHE A 149 12.55 -7.34 -4.38
CA PHE A 149 12.50 -6.27 -3.38
C PHE A 149 13.21 -6.67 -2.08
N PRO A 150 14.37 -6.07 -1.76
CA PRO A 150 15.09 -6.27 -0.51
C PRO A 150 14.62 -5.30 0.58
N PHE A 151 13.32 -5.06 0.71
CA PHE A 151 12.74 -4.23 1.77
C PHE A 151 11.51 -4.90 2.41
N ARG A 152 11.28 -4.59 3.69
CA ARG A 152 10.30 -5.26 4.57
C ARG A 152 9.66 -4.25 5.54
N PRO A 153 8.50 -4.57 6.16
CA PRO A 153 7.69 -5.79 5.98
C PRO A 153 6.97 -5.85 4.62
N ALA A 154 6.64 -7.06 4.14
CA ALA A 154 5.99 -7.25 2.84
C ALA A 154 4.54 -6.74 2.84
N ASP A 155 3.87 -6.81 3.99
CA ASP A 155 2.47 -6.44 4.15
C ASP A 155 2.24 -4.93 3.99
N LEU A 156 3.30 -4.12 4.16
CA LEU A 156 3.31 -2.67 3.90
C LEU A 156 3.78 -2.32 2.48
N VAL A 157 3.68 -3.26 1.54
CA VAL A 157 4.04 -3.10 0.13
C VAL A 157 2.87 -3.54 -0.74
N VAL A 158 2.54 -2.76 -1.77
CA VAL A 158 1.44 -3.04 -2.68
C VAL A 158 1.80 -2.66 -4.11
N CYS A 159 1.44 -3.50 -5.08
CA CYS A 159 1.47 -3.12 -6.49
C CYS A 159 0.12 -2.51 -6.87
N ALA A 160 0.12 -1.33 -7.50
CA ALA A 160 -0.99 -0.85 -8.29
C ALA A 160 -0.68 -1.11 -9.77
N TRP A 161 -1.58 -1.80 -10.47
CA TRP A 161 -1.44 -2.13 -11.88
C TRP A 161 -2.72 -1.75 -12.62
N THR A 162 -2.61 -0.87 -13.61
CA THR A 162 -3.75 -0.27 -14.31
C THR A 162 -3.76 -0.65 -15.79
N ALA A 163 -4.91 -1.08 -16.26
CA ALA A 163 -5.15 -1.42 -17.65
C ALA A 163 -5.24 -0.15 -18.52
N MET A 164 -4.39 -0.02 -19.53
CA MET A 164 -4.38 1.14 -20.45
C MET A 164 -5.23 0.94 -21.72
N GLU A 165 -5.94 -0.18 -21.76
CA GLU A 165 -6.84 -0.67 -22.80
C GLU A 165 -7.62 -1.86 -22.21
N ARG A 166 -8.54 -2.45 -22.96
CA ARG A 166 -9.18 -3.71 -22.54
C ARG A 166 -8.15 -4.84 -22.51
N ILE A 167 -8.10 -5.58 -21.42
CA ILE A 167 -7.13 -6.66 -21.18
C ILE A 167 -7.90 -7.92 -20.78
N ASP A 168 -7.79 -8.97 -21.60
CA ASP A 168 -8.44 -10.24 -21.38
C ASP A 168 -7.49 -11.41 -21.66
N ARG A 169 -8.03 -12.63 -21.71
CA ARG A 169 -7.22 -13.84 -21.93
C ARG A 169 -6.51 -13.84 -23.28
N SER A 170 -7.09 -13.22 -24.30
CA SER A 170 -6.54 -13.23 -25.67
C SER A 170 -5.29 -12.38 -25.79
N ASN A 171 -5.22 -11.24 -25.08
CA ASN A 171 -4.07 -10.32 -25.13
C ASN A 171 -3.15 -10.43 -23.89
N GLY A 172 -3.31 -11.49 -23.10
CA GLY A 172 -2.38 -11.85 -22.02
C GLY A 172 -2.60 -11.05 -20.75
N CYS A 173 -3.81 -11.12 -20.19
CA CYS A 173 -4.14 -10.63 -18.86
C CYS A 173 -3.27 -11.26 -17.75
N LEU A 174 -3.30 -10.64 -16.58
CA LEU A 174 -2.70 -11.22 -15.38
C LEU A 174 -3.44 -12.50 -14.98
N VAL A 175 -2.67 -13.45 -14.44
CA VAL A 175 -3.16 -14.68 -13.83
C VAL A 175 -2.64 -14.72 -12.40
N VAL A 176 -3.54 -14.86 -11.43
CA VAL A 176 -3.20 -14.90 -10.00
C VAL A 176 -3.58 -16.25 -9.39
N LEU A 177 -2.88 -16.63 -8.32
CA LEU A 177 -3.24 -17.76 -7.45
C LEU A 177 -3.71 -17.18 -6.11
N PRO A 178 -5.04 -17.04 -5.90
CA PRO A 178 -5.57 -16.42 -4.70
C PRO A 178 -5.08 -17.10 -3.42
N GLY A 179 -4.84 -16.31 -2.37
CA GLY A 179 -4.41 -16.79 -1.05
C GLY A 179 -2.93 -17.13 -0.93
N THR A 180 -2.18 -17.19 -2.04
CA THR A 180 -0.74 -17.52 -1.99
C THR A 180 0.12 -16.45 -1.31
N HIS A 181 -0.40 -15.22 -1.20
CA HIS A 181 0.24 -14.14 -0.46
C HIS A 181 0.42 -14.43 1.04
N LYS A 182 -0.39 -15.33 1.62
CA LYS A 182 -0.28 -15.81 3.01
C LYS A 182 0.92 -16.74 3.23
N GLY A 183 1.55 -17.20 2.15
CA GLY A 183 2.70 -18.10 2.18
C GLY A 183 4.03 -17.36 2.30
N SER A 184 5.12 -18.12 2.35
CA SER A 184 6.49 -17.57 2.34
C SER A 184 6.91 -17.12 0.94
N LEU A 185 7.94 -16.26 0.87
CA LEU A 185 8.72 -16.06 -0.35
C LEU A 185 9.32 -17.40 -0.79
N LYS A 186 9.09 -17.78 -2.04
CA LYS A 186 9.63 -19.01 -2.64
C LYS A 186 11.00 -18.76 -3.28
N GLN A 187 11.65 -19.85 -3.69
CA GLN A 187 12.81 -19.76 -4.58
C GLN A 187 12.34 -19.52 -6.00
N HIS A 188 13.09 -18.67 -6.72
CA HIS A 188 12.83 -18.37 -8.13
C HIS A 188 14.08 -18.61 -8.96
N ASP A 189 13.88 -19.09 -10.18
CA ASP A 189 14.93 -19.23 -11.19
C ASP A 189 14.39 -18.88 -12.57
N TYR A 190 15.28 -18.81 -13.56
CA TYR A 190 14.87 -18.83 -14.95
C TYR A 190 14.14 -20.14 -15.28
N PRO A 191 12.89 -20.06 -15.76
CA PRO A 191 12.18 -21.22 -16.26
C PRO A 191 12.94 -21.90 -17.41
N ASP A 192 12.95 -23.23 -17.42
CA ASP A 192 13.48 -24.00 -18.55
C ASP A 192 12.45 -24.05 -19.68
N TRP A 193 12.42 -23.00 -20.51
CA TRP A 193 11.47 -22.84 -21.61
C TRP A 193 12.17 -22.89 -22.95
N GLU A 194 11.61 -23.68 -23.88
CA GLU A 194 11.99 -23.66 -25.29
C GLU A 194 11.88 -22.24 -25.86
N GLY A 195 12.95 -21.75 -26.49
CA GLY A 195 13.05 -20.37 -27.00
C GLY A 195 13.67 -19.36 -26.04
N GLY A 196 14.00 -19.78 -24.81
CA GLY A 196 14.61 -18.93 -23.78
C GLY A 196 13.59 -18.08 -23.02
N VAL A 197 14.09 -17.40 -21.99
CA VAL A 197 13.29 -16.53 -21.13
C VAL A 197 13.91 -15.14 -21.13
N ASN A 198 13.06 -14.10 -21.13
CA ASN A 198 13.53 -12.73 -21.02
C ASN A 198 14.36 -12.57 -19.73
N LYS A 199 15.43 -11.76 -19.78
CA LYS A 199 16.20 -11.45 -18.57
C LYS A 199 15.28 -10.85 -17.50
N MET A 200 15.55 -11.18 -16.25
CA MET A 200 14.73 -10.80 -15.08
C MET A 200 13.30 -11.38 -15.08
N TYR A 201 13.03 -12.47 -15.80
CA TYR A 201 11.75 -13.17 -15.75
C TYR A 201 11.92 -14.49 -14.99
N HIS A 202 12.24 -14.40 -13.69
CA HIS A 202 12.35 -15.57 -12.82
C HIS A 202 10.97 -16.09 -12.43
N GLY A 203 10.76 -17.40 -12.50
CA GLY A 203 9.56 -18.08 -12.04
C GLY A 203 9.77 -18.80 -10.71
N VAL A 204 8.71 -18.92 -9.90
CA VAL A 204 8.72 -19.74 -8.70
C VAL A 204 9.00 -21.20 -9.09
N ARG A 205 10.00 -21.82 -8.45
CA ARG A 205 10.33 -23.26 -8.61
C ARG A 205 9.13 -24.13 -8.27
N ASP A 206 8.65 -23.99 -7.03
CA ASP A 206 7.69 -24.90 -6.42
C ASP A 206 6.48 -24.14 -5.89
N TYR A 207 5.39 -24.18 -6.67
CA TYR A 207 4.07 -23.80 -6.22
C TYR A 207 3.07 -24.89 -6.58
N ASN A 208 2.02 -25.01 -5.78
CA ASN A 208 0.98 -25.99 -6.05
C ASN A 208 0.20 -25.60 -7.33
N LYS A 209 0.47 -26.32 -8.43
CA LYS A 209 -0.17 -26.10 -9.72
C LYS A 209 -1.67 -26.46 -9.73
N SER A 210 -2.16 -27.19 -8.73
CA SER A 210 -3.58 -27.52 -8.57
C SER A 210 -4.39 -26.37 -7.99
N LEU A 211 -3.76 -25.31 -7.47
CA LEU A 211 -4.48 -24.15 -6.95
C LEU A 211 -5.28 -23.48 -8.07
N PRO A 212 -6.51 -23.03 -7.78
CA PRO A 212 -7.35 -22.37 -8.78
C PRO A 212 -6.66 -21.08 -9.25
N ARG A 213 -6.64 -20.90 -10.57
CA ARG A 213 -6.07 -19.70 -11.21
C ARG A 213 -7.18 -18.76 -11.61
N VAL A 214 -7.07 -17.50 -11.20
CA VAL A 214 -8.00 -16.45 -11.62
C VAL A 214 -7.32 -15.60 -12.70
N HIS A 215 -8.01 -15.44 -13.83
CA HIS A 215 -7.58 -14.56 -14.91
C HIS A 215 -8.25 -13.21 -14.72
N LEU A 216 -7.46 -12.15 -14.55
CA LEU A 216 -7.96 -10.81 -14.28
C LEU A 216 -8.32 -10.10 -15.58
N VAL A 217 -9.57 -10.25 -16.03
CA VAL A 217 -10.11 -9.50 -17.16
C VAL A 217 -10.46 -8.09 -16.70
N MET A 218 -9.90 -7.10 -17.37
CA MET A 218 -9.92 -5.69 -16.98
C MET A 218 -10.31 -4.83 -18.18
N GLU A 219 -11.17 -3.85 -17.96
CA GLU A 219 -11.44 -2.80 -18.94
C GLU A 219 -10.43 -1.66 -18.78
N LYS A 220 -10.34 -0.77 -19.77
CA LYS A 220 -9.48 0.41 -19.69
C LYS A 220 -9.81 1.22 -18.43
N GLY A 221 -8.77 1.64 -17.69
CA GLY A 221 -8.92 2.41 -16.46
C GLY A 221 -9.15 1.58 -15.19
N ASP A 222 -9.40 0.27 -15.30
CA ASP A 222 -9.43 -0.63 -14.15
C ASP A 222 -8.03 -0.75 -13.53
N THR A 223 -7.97 -0.84 -12.19
CA THR A 223 -6.73 -1.01 -11.43
C THR A 223 -6.84 -2.20 -10.50
N VAL A 224 -5.88 -3.12 -10.56
CA VAL A 224 -5.72 -4.16 -9.54
C VAL A 224 -4.62 -3.77 -8.57
N PHE A 225 -4.93 -3.88 -7.28
CA PHE A 225 -3.99 -3.81 -6.18
C PHE A 225 -3.63 -5.22 -5.74
N PHE A 226 -2.35 -5.54 -5.54
CA PHE A 226 -1.98 -6.88 -5.07
C PHE A 226 -0.70 -6.92 -4.24
N HIS A 227 -0.66 -7.90 -3.34
CA HIS A 227 0.42 -8.13 -2.38
C HIS A 227 1.67 -8.69 -3.08
N PRO A 228 2.91 -8.30 -2.70
CA PRO A 228 4.13 -8.72 -3.39
C PRO A 228 4.46 -10.22 -3.25
N LEU A 229 3.84 -10.92 -2.29
CA LEU A 229 3.90 -12.39 -2.17
C LEU A 229 2.82 -13.12 -2.97
N LEU A 230 1.86 -12.43 -3.59
CA LEU A 230 0.86 -13.09 -4.43
C LEU A 230 1.56 -13.71 -5.64
N ILE A 231 1.42 -15.03 -5.79
CA ILE A 231 1.93 -15.73 -6.97
C ILE A 231 1.08 -15.34 -8.17
N HIS A 232 1.69 -14.66 -9.13
CA HIS A 232 1.02 -14.17 -10.33
C HIS A 232 1.93 -14.22 -11.55
N GLY A 233 1.35 -14.15 -12.74
CA GLY A 233 2.05 -14.13 -14.02
C GLY A 233 1.16 -13.49 -15.08
N SER A 234 1.57 -13.57 -16.35
CA SER A 234 0.72 -13.12 -17.45
C SER A 234 0.67 -14.14 -18.59
N GLY A 235 -0.52 -14.29 -19.18
CA GLY A 235 -0.74 -15.20 -20.31
C GLY A 235 0.00 -14.78 -21.58
N MET A 236 -0.07 -15.60 -22.62
CA MET A 236 0.40 -15.20 -23.96
C MET A 236 -0.49 -14.11 -24.55
N ASN A 237 0.08 -13.26 -25.40
CA ASN A 237 -0.70 -12.30 -26.18
C ASN A 237 -0.85 -12.89 -27.58
N SER A 238 -1.97 -13.56 -27.84
CA SER A 238 -2.27 -14.17 -29.14
C SER A 238 -2.89 -13.20 -30.14
N THR A 239 -2.96 -11.91 -29.82
CA THR A 239 -3.45 -10.86 -30.73
C THR A 239 -2.32 -10.23 -31.53
N GLU A 240 -2.66 -9.46 -32.57
CA GLU A 240 -1.69 -8.71 -33.38
C GLU A 240 -1.24 -7.39 -32.72
N GLY A 241 -1.98 -6.93 -31.71
CA GLY A 241 -1.73 -5.67 -31.01
C GLY A 241 -0.73 -5.82 -29.85
N PHE A 242 -0.07 -4.72 -29.50
CA PHE A 242 0.71 -4.65 -28.27
C PHE A 242 -0.19 -4.23 -27.11
N ARG A 243 -0.20 -5.03 -26.04
CA ARG A 243 -1.07 -4.80 -24.87
C ARG A 243 -0.37 -3.93 -23.84
N LYS A 244 -0.94 -2.75 -23.55
CA LYS A 244 -0.36 -1.78 -22.60
C LYS A 244 -0.95 -1.83 -21.19
N ALA A 245 -0.09 -1.68 -20.20
CA ALA A 245 -0.47 -1.44 -18.81
C ALA A 245 0.60 -0.62 -18.10
N ILE A 246 0.21 0.19 -17.11
CA ILE A 246 1.11 0.98 -16.27
C ILE A 246 1.00 0.48 -14.83
N SER A 247 2.11 0.49 -14.10
CA SER A 247 2.12 0.02 -12.71
C SER A 247 3.17 0.72 -11.87
N CYS A 248 2.89 0.78 -10.57
CA CYS A 248 3.81 1.22 -9.54
C CYS A 248 3.74 0.28 -8.34
N HIS A 249 4.90 -0.11 -7.82
CA HIS A 249 5.01 -0.75 -6.51
C HIS A 249 5.27 0.32 -5.47
N TYR A 250 4.41 0.38 -4.48
CA TYR A 250 4.50 1.29 -3.35
C TYR A 250 4.93 0.55 -2.09
N ALA A 251 5.61 1.27 -1.20
CA ALA A 251 5.93 0.79 0.14
C ALA A 251 5.71 1.90 1.17
N SER A 252 5.42 1.51 2.41
CA SER A 252 5.52 2.44 3.54
C SER A 252 6.94 2.99 3.65
N ALA A 253 7.09 4.27 4.00
CA ALA A 253 8.37 4.87 4.36
C ALA A 253 8.98 4.23 5.63
N ASP A 254 8.17 3.54 6.43
CA ASP A 254 8.62 2.80 7.62
C ASP A 254 9.26 1.45 7.28
N CYS A 255 9.22 1.05 6.01
CA CYS A 255 9.94 -0.13 5.54
C CYS A 255 11.45 0.03 5.66
N HIS A 256 12.14 -1.07 5.95
CA HIS A 256 13.60 -1.11 6.03
C HIS A 256 14.18 -2.08 5.00
N TYR A 257 15.39 -1.77 4.54
CA TYR A 257 16.15 -2.65 3.65
C TYR A 257 16.75 -3.83 4.42
N ILE A 258 16.74 -5.02 3.82
CA ILE A 258 17.36 -6.23 4.34
C ILE A 258 18.66 -6.57 3.60
N ASP A 259 19.57 -7.29 4.25
CA ASP A 259 20.67 -7.97 3.55
C ASP A 259 20.12 -9.26 2.93
N VAL A 260 20.38 -9.47 1.64
CA VAL A 260 19.87 -10.62 0.88
C VAL A 260 20.89 -11.76 0.78
N LYS A 261 22.12 -11.58 1.26
CA LYS A 261 23.15 -12.63 1.25
C LYS A 261 22.72 -13.86 2.04
N GLY A 262 22.91 -15.05 1.46
CA GLY A 262 22.47 -16.30 2.07
C GLY A 262 20.96 -16.54 2.04
N THR A 263 20.17 -15.66 1.40
CA THR A 263 18.73 -15.81 1.22
C THR A 263 18.39 -16.25 -0.21
N SER A 264 17.12 -16.57 -0.47
CA SER A 264 16.64 -16.86 -1.84
C SER A 264 16.76 -15.68 -2.81
N GLN A 265 17.01 -14.47 -2.32
CA GLN A 265 17.15 -13.25 -3.13
C GLN A 265 18.60 -12.92 -3.50
N GLU A 266 19.59 -13.68 -3.00
CA GLU A 266 21.01 -13.43 -3.30
C GLU A 266 21.31 -13.43 -4.80
N ASN A 267 20.60 -14.26 -5.57
CA ASN A 267 20.78 -14.37 -7.02
C ASN A 267 20.43 -13.05 -7.75
N ILE A 268 19.39 -12.35 -7.29
CA ILE A 268 18.99 -11.05 -7.89
C ILE A 268 20.02 -9.98 -7.59
N GLU A 269 20.59 -9.94 -6.39
CA GLU A 269 21.67 -8.99 -6.11
C GLU A 269 22.84 -9.19 -7.07
N LYS A 270 23.27 -10.44 -7.30
CA LYS A 270 24.36 -10.75 -8.23
C LYS A 270 24.04 -10.26 -9.65
N GLU A 271 22.84 -10.52 -10.15
CA GLU A 271 22.44 -10.14 -11.51
C GLU A 271 22.30 -8.61 -11.66
N VAL A 272 21.68 -7.93 -10.70
CA VAL A 272 21.56 -6.45 -10.71
C VAL A 272 22.92 -5.78 -10.67
N VAL A 273 23.83 -6.27 -9.82
CA VAL A 273 25.21 -5.76 -9.74
C VAL A 273 25.95 -5.97 -11.04
N GLU A 274 25.78 -7.12 -11.69
CA GLU A 274 26.40 -7.39 -12.99
C GLU A 274 25.87 -6.44 -14.08
N ILE A 275 24.56 -6.21 -14.14
CA ILE A 275 23.96 -5.26 -15.08
C ILE A 275 24.48 -3.84 -14.83
N ALA A 276 24.51 -3.41 -13.57
CA ALA A 276 24.97 -2.07 -13.21
C ALA A 276 26.45 -1.86 -13.58
N ARG A 277 27.32 -2.86 -13.35
CA ARG A 277 28.73 -2.82 -13.76
C ARG A 277 28.88 -2.65 -15.27
N ARG A 278 28.10 -3.40 -16.07
CA ARG A 278 28.12 -3.28 -17.54
C ARG A 278 27.62 -1.93 -18.04
N LYS A 279 26.59 -1.37 -17.38
CA LYS A 279 25.93 -0.13 -17.83
C LYS A 279 26.71 1.14 -17.46
N TYR A 280 27.29 1.18 -16.27
CA TYR A 280 27.87 2.41 -15.73
C TYR A 280 29.41 2.41 -15.67
N SER A 281 30.08 1.30 -16.02
CA SER A 281 31.56 1.18 -15.96
C SER A 281 32.14 1.57 -14.60
N VAL A 282 31.39 1.33 -13.51
CA VAL A 282 31.75 1.75 -12.15
C VAL A 282 32.46 0.61 -11.42
N SER A 283 33.60 0.92 -10.78
CA SER A 283 34.38 -0.01 -9.94
C SER A 283 33.90 -0.08 -8.48
N THR A 284 33.02 0.84 -8.07
CA THR A 284 32.44 0.93 -6.72
C THR A 284 31.45 -0.21 -6.45
N PRO A 285 31.38 -0.78 -5.24
CA PRO A 285 30.41 -1.82 -4.90
C PRO A 285 28.97 -1.27 -4.96
N ILE A 286 28.25 -1.57 -6.03
CA ILE A 286 26.80 -1.36 -6.10
C ILE A 286 26.16 -2.53 -5.34
N THR A 287 25.17 -2.24 -4.48
CA THR A 287 24.34 -3.25 -3.80
C THR A 287 22.90 -3.13 -4.31
N LEU A 288 22.09 -4.16 -4.11
CA LEU A 288 20.67 -4.11 -4.50
C LEU A 288 19.94 -2.93 -3.83
N LYS A 289 20.29 -2.64 -2.58
CA LYS A 289 19.82 -1.46 -1.82
C LYS A 289 20.14 -0.14 -2.53
N VAL A 290 21.37 0.04 -3.00
CA VAL A 290 21.78 1.29 -3.67
C VAL A 290 21.06 1.45 -5.00
N SER A 291 20.94 0.37 -5.78
CA SER A 291 20.21 0.42 -7.06
C SER A 291 18.76 0.86 -6.86
N LEU A 292 18.05 0.28 -5.90
CA LEU A 292 16.65 0.63 -5.66
C LEU A 292 16.47 2.02 -5.06
N LYS A 293 17.40 2.50 -4.23
CA LYS A 293 17.35 3.88 -3.73
C LYS A 293 17.47 4.92 -4.85
N VAL A 294 18.19 4.60 -5.92
CA VAL A 294 18.33 5.48 -7.09
C VAL A 294 17.08 5.42 -7.98
N SER A 295 16.45 4.24 -8.08
CA SER A 295 15.23 4.04 -8.88
C SER A 295 13.94 4.43 -8.15
N SER A 296 13.94 4.52 -6.81
CA SER A 296 12.80 4.95 -6.02
C SER A 296 12.67 6.47 -6.03
N ASN A 297 11.44 6.98 -6.03
CA ASN A 297 11.24 8.39 -5.74
C ASN A 297 11.69 8.70 -4.31
N SER A 298 12.54 9.72 -4.14
CA SER A 298 13.08 10.10 -2.84
C SER A 298 12.09 10.89 -1.98
N SER A 299 11.01 11.41 -2.58
CA SER A 299 9.99 12.17 -1.86
C SER A 299 8.87 11.26 -1.35
N ILE A 300 8.48 11.47 -0.08
CA ILE A 300 7.29 10.84 0.50
C ILE A 300 6.06 11.44 -0.20
N LEU A 301 5.26 10.56 -0.80
CA LEU A 301 3.97 10.91 -1.37
C LEU A 301 2.93 10.89 -0.24
N HIS A 302 2.05 11.88 -0.25
CA HIS A 302 0.94 11.96 0.67
C HIS A 302 -0.38 12.02 -0.09
N ASN A 303 -1.38 11.32 0.41
CA ASN A 303 -2.75 11.47 -0.07
C ASN A 303 -3.28 12.85 0.36
N PRO A 304 -3.59 13.78 -0.57
CA PRO A 304 -4.03 15.13 -0.21
C PRO A 304 -5.38 15.17 0.53
N SER A 305 -6.14 14.06 0.52
CA SER A 305 -7.40 13.95 1.27
C SER A 305 -7.19 13.61 2.76
N TYR A 306 -6.00 13.16 3.15
CA TYR A 306 -5.62 12.84 4.53
C TYR A 306 -4.51 13.79 5.00
N THR A 307 -4.87 15.05 5.24
CA THR A 307 -4.10 15.86 6.20
C THR A 307 -4.56 15.44 7.59
N ALA A 308 -3.94 14.41 8.15
CA ALA A 308 -4.11 14.07 9.55
C ALA A 308 -3.63 15.27 10.39
N LYS A 309 -4.56 16.11 10.87
CA LYS A 309 -4.27 17.04 11.95
C LYS A 309 -4.15 16.20 13.22
N SER A 310 -2.95 15.73 13.54
CA SER A 310 -2.65 15.22 14.87
C SER A 310 -2.81 16.38 15.87
N VAL A 311 -3.85 16.32 16.70
CA VAL A 311 -3.99 17.25 17.83
C VAL A 311 -3.25 16.66 19.01
N HIS A 312 -2.06 17.18 19.30
CA HIS A 312 -1.37 16.88 20.55
C HIS A 312 -1.98 17.72 21.67
N PHE A 313 -2.51 17.03 22.69
CA PHE A 313 -2.92 17.66 23.95
C PHE A 313 -1.73 17.73 24.90
N THR A 314 -1.44 18.92 25.41
CA THR A 314 -0.49 19.09 26.51
C THR A 314 -1.31 19.31 27.79
N PHE A 315 -1.13 18.43 28.77
CA PHE A 315 -1.73 18.59 30.10
C PHE A 315 -0.97 19.68 30.86
N VAL A 316 -1.68 20.73 31.29
CA VAL A 316 -1.05 21.94 31.84
C VAL A 316 -1.14 22.00 33.35
N SER A 317 -2.22 21.52 33.96
CA SER A 317 -2.31 21.36 35.40
C SER A 317 -3.39 20.36 35.82
N MET A 318 -3.21 19.77 37.00
CA MET A 318 -4.20 18.98 37.71
C MET A 318 -4.46 19.68 39.05
N SER A 319 -5.70 20.10 39.29
CA SER A 319 -6.08 20.76 40.54
C SER A 319 -7.18 19.97 41.24
N LEU A 320 -6.98 19.69 42.53
CA LEU A 320 -7.97 19.06 43.39
C LEU A 320 -8.90 20.13 43.93
N LEU A 321 -10.21 20.00 43.67
CA LEU A 321 -11.21 20.95 44.14
C LEU A 321 -12.23 20.22 45.03
N LEU A 322 -12.44 20.76 46.22
CA LEU A 322 -13.53 20.36 47.11
C LEU A 322 -14.76 21.21 46.77
N VAL A 323 -15.84 20.55 46.35
CA VAL A 323 -17.13 21.20 46.09
C VAL A 323 -18.18 20.48 46.93
N GLY A 324 -18.59 21.11 48.04
CA GLY A 324 -19.42 20.44 49.04
C GLY A 324 -18.66 19.32 49.77
N GLU A 325 -19.28 18.14 49.91
CA GLU A 325 -18.65 16.93 50.48
C GLU A 325 -17.97 16.03 49.42
N SER A 326 -17.93 16.48 48.16
CA SER A 326 -17.39 15.72 47.04
C SER A 326 -15.98 16.16 46.65
N LEU A 327 -15.11 15.19 46.38
CA LEU A 327 -13.73 15.40 45.93
C LEU A 327 -13.67 15.34 44.40
N CYS A 328 -13.40 16.48 43.74
CA CYS A 328 -13.41 16.59 42.28
C CYS A 328 -11.99 16.80 41.70
N PHE A 329 -11.69 16.15 40.57
CA PHE A 329 -10.45 16.36 39.80
C PHE A 329 -10.71 17.26 38.60
N LEU A 330 -10.14 18.46 38.57
CA LEU A 330 -10.17 19.28 37.36
C LEU A 330 -8.87 19.07 36.57
N LEU A 331 -8.97 18.43 35.41
CA LEU A 331 -7.90 18.40 34.42
C LEU A 331 -8.08 19.58 33.45
N LEU A 332 -7.00 20.32 33.17
CA LEU A 332 -6.97 21.35 32.14
C LEU A 332 -5.94 20.93 31.07
N ALA A 333 -6.44 20.64 29.86
CA ALA A 333 -5.62 20.37 28.69
C ALA A 333 -5.68 21.57 27.72
N LEU A 334 -4.54 21.95 27.16
CA LEU A 334 -4.47 22.96 26.09
C LEU A 334 -4.09 22.27 24.76
N THR A 335 -4.74 22.69 23.68
CA THR A 335 -4.37 22.32 22.31
C THR A 335 -3.33 23.32 21.78
N HIS A 336 -2.30 22.82 21.08
CA HIS A 336 -1.24 23.67 20.50
C HIS A 336 -1.81 24.61 19.41
N PRO A 337 -1.35 25.88 19.29
CA PRO A 337 -2.02 26.89 18.48
C PRO A 337 -1.67 26.74 16.99
N THR A 338 -2.58 26.14 16.23
CA THR A 338 -2.69 26.44 14.78
C THR A 338 -4.10 26.81 14.34
N THR A 339 -5.08 26.73 15.25
CA THR A 339 -6.43 27.30 15.09
C THR A 339 -6.84 27.96 16.40
N LEU A 340 -7.45 29.13 16.31
CA LEU A 340 -7.74 30.09 17.39
C LEU A 340 -8.88 29.66 18.34
N ASP A 341 -9.07 28.35 18.53
CA ASP A 341 -10.18 27.78 19.30
C ASP A 341 -9.66 27.14 20.59
N TRP A 342 -10.11 27.68 21.73
CA TRP A 342 -9.84 27.12 23.05
C TRP A 342 -10.82 25.97 23.32
N VAL A 343 -10.29 24.79 23.60
CA VAL A 343 -11.07 23.64 24.09
C VAL A 343 -10.70 23.42 25.54
N SER A 344 -11.68 23.45 26.44
CA SER A 344 -11.52 23.10 27.84
C SER A 344 -12.27 21.80 28.11
N VAL A 345 -11.57 20.78 28.59
CA VAL A 345 -12.17 19.49 28.97
C VAL A 345 -12.11 19.40 30.48
N GLY A 346 -13.25 19.47 31.17
CA GLY A 346 -13.35 19.25 32.61
C GLY A 346 -13.91 17.87 32.91
N LEU A 347 -13.13 17.01 33.56
CA LEU A 347 -13.68 15.84 34.24
C LEU A 347 -14.25 16.28 35.59
N ILE A 348 -15.41 15.74 35.98
CA ILE A 348 -15.92 15.87 37.35
C ILE A 348 -16.23 14.46 37.80
N MET A 349 -15.47 13.99 38.79
CA MET A 349 -15.71 12.71 39.47
C MET A 349 -16.30 13.02 40.83
N ASP A 350 -17.48 12.49 41.13
CA ASP A 350 -18.09 12.59 42.47
C ASP A 350 -17.71 11.35 43.28
N LEU A 351 -16.80 11.52 44.25
CA LEU A 351 -16.32 10.45 45.12
C LEU A 351 -17.14 10.27 46.41
N SER A 352 -18.23 11.03 46.60
CA SER A 352 -19.01 11.01 47.84
C SER A 352 -19.58 9.64 48.22
N ARG A 353 -19.70 8.70 47.28
CA ARG A 353 -20.22 7.34 47.52
C ARG A 353 -19.17 6.23 47.59
N TYR A 354 -17.91 6.51 47.29
CA TYR A 354 -16.87 5.48 47.23
C TYR A 354 -16.53 4.86 48.60
N PHE A 355 -16.92 5.54 49.69
CA PHE A 355 -16.52 5.15 51.03
C PHE A 355 -17.52 4.27 51.80
N PHE A 356 -18.75 4.01 51.31
CA PHE A 356 -19.74 3.36 52.18
C PHE A 356 -20.46 2.10 51.70
N GLU A 357 -20.76 1.85 50.41
CA GLU A 357 -21.48 0.62 50.02
C GLU A 357 -21.01 0.08 48.65
N ARG A 358 -20.45 -1.13 48.64
CA ARG A 358 -19.72 -1.78 47.53
C ARG A 358 -20.57 -2.26 46.32
N GLU A 359 -21.76 -1.72 46.05
CA GLU A 359 -22.63 -2.28 44.98
C GLU A 359 -23.47 -1.26 44.20
N ILE A 360 -22.91 -0.15 43.71
CA ILE A 360 -23.62 0.72 42.75
C ILE A 360 -22.73 1.05 41.56
N LEU A 361 -23.27 0.84 40.35
CA LEU A 361 -22.70 1.28 39.07
C LEU A 361 -22.56 2.82 39.07
N ASP A 362 -21.33 3.30 39.01
CA ASP A 362 -21.01 4.74 39.01
C ASP A 362 -21.39 5.42 37.67
N PHE A 363 -22.01 6.59 37.77
CA PHE A 363 -22.31 7.46 36.63
C PHE A 363 -21.20 8.52 36.48
N LEU A 364 -20.37 8.42 35.44
CA LEU A 364 -19.38 9.46 35.10
C LEU A 364 -20.00 10.47 34.12
N TRP A 365 -19.99 11.75 34.48
CA TRP A 365 -20.41 12.84 33.60
C TRP A 365 -19.17 13.60 33.11
N VAL A 366 -18.98 13.68 31.78
CA VAL A 366 -17.93 14.50 31.18
C VAL A 366 -18.57 15.75 30.58
N LEU A 367 -18.10 16.93 31.02
CA LEU A 367 -18.51 18.20 30.46
C LEU A 367 -17.40 18.71 29.53
N VAL A 368 -17.71 18.78 28.23
CA VAL A 368 -16.78 19.33 27.23
C VAL A 368 -17.30 20.68 26.77
N THR A 369 -16.45 21.70 26.82
CA THR A 369 -16.77 23.02 26.26
C THR A 369 -15.87 23.31 25.06
N VAL A 370 -16.52 23.58 23.93
CA VAL A 370 -15.88 24.05 22.69
C VAL A 370 -16.56 25.36 22.30
N ALA A 371 -15.78 26.44 22.22
CA ALA A 371 -16.24 27.74 21.72
C ALA A 371 -17.56 28.26 22.37
N GLY A 372 -17.74 28.04 23.68
CA GLY A 372 -18.89 28.57 24.43
C GLY A 372 -20.20 27.79 24.32
N ARG A 373 -20.22 26.60 23.69
CA ARG A 373 -21.37 25.67 23.73
C ARG A 373 -21.12 24.53 24.71
N PHE A 374 -22.16 24.16 25.46
CA PHE A 374 -22.13 23.08 26.45
C PHE A 374 -22.64 21.78 25.84
N SER A 375 -21.96 20.66 26.11
CA SER A 375 -22.47 19.32 25.80
C SER A 375 -22.08 18.34 26.90
N LEU A 376 -23.04 17.50 27.28
CA LEU A 376 -22.97 16.58 28.41
C LEU A 376 -22.92 15.14 27.86
N PHE A 377 -21.89 14.37 28.21
CA PHE A 377 -21.69 13.03 27.64
C PHE A 377 -21.72 11.92 28.69
N PHE A 378 -22.16 10.74 28.24
CA PHE A 378 -22.29 9.49 29.02
C PHE A 378 -21.15 8.52 28.67
N ILE A 379 -20.53 7.89 29.67
CA ILE A 379 -19.52 6.83 29.47
C ILE A 379 -20.15 5.45 29.67
N THR A 380 -19.80 4.48 28.80
CA THR A 380 -20.47 3.17 28.75
C THR A 380 -19.61 1.95 29.17
N SER A 381 -18.32 2.08 29.51
CA SER A 381 -17.56 0.91 30.02
C SER A 381 -16.29 1.22 30.82
N PHE A 382 -16.04 0.40 31.84
CA PHE A 382 -14.85 0.36 32.71
C PHE A 382 -14.11 -0.97 32.52
N ILE A 383 -12.77 -0.98 32.48
CA ILE A 383 -11.95 -2.21 32.56
C ILE A 383 -10.86 -2.00 33.63
N GLU A 384 -10.93 -2.78 34.72
CA GLU A 384 -9.87 -2.85 35.73
C GLU A 384 -8.91 -4.01 35.43
N THR A 385 -7.61 -3.77 35.56
CA THR A 385 -6.60 -4.82 35.77
C THR A 385 -5.70 -4.47 36.95
N PRO A 386 -5.06 -5.45 37.62
CA PRO A 386 -4.37 -5.23 38.90
C PRO A 386 -3.19 -4.26 38.88
N SER A 387 -2.72 -3.84 37.70
CA SER A 387 -1.53 -2.99 37.53
C SER A 387 -1.78 -1.73 36.70
N LEU A 388 -3.01 -1.49 36.20
CA LEU A 388 -3.34 -0.35 35.37
C LEU A 388 -4.86 -0.09 35.38
N THR A 389 -5.26 1.15 35.65
CA THR A 389 -6.62 1.63 35.38
C THR A 389 -6.58 2.44 34.09
N ALA A 390 -7.21 1.95 33.02
CA ALA A 390 -7.31 2.67 31.75
C ALA A 390 -8.77 3.07 31.53
N LEU A 391 -9.01 4.38 31.38
CA LEU A 391 -10.31 4.91 31.00
C LEU A 391 -10.29 5.19 29.48
N THR A 392 -11.17 4.51 28.75
CA THR A 392 -11.43 4.80 27.33
C THR A 392 -12.71 5.62 27.23
N VAL A 393 -12.59 6.88 26.79
CA VAL A 393 -13.74 7.74 26.52
C VAL A 393 -13.99 7.74 25.01
N LEU A 394 -15.12 7.20 24.58
CA LEU A 394 -15.60 7.31 23.20
C LEU A 394 -16.52 8.53 23.11
N CYS A 395 -16.08 9.57 22.43
CA CYS A 395 -16.90 10.76 22.16
C CYS A 395 -17.35 10.74 20.71
N GLY A 396 -18.67 10.71 20.47
CA GLY A 396 -19.28 11.06 19.19
C GLY A 396 -19.97 12.42 19.30
N MET A 397 -19.55 13.41 18.51
CA MET A 397 -20.34 14.63 18.30
C MET A 397 -21.24 14.43 17.09
N ALA A 398 -22.54 14.65 17.24
CA ALA A 398 -23.52 14.38 16.19
C ALA A 398 -23.35 15.22 14.91
N ASP A 399 -22.55 16.30 14.93
CA ASP A 399 -22.46 17.26 13.82
C ASP A 399 -21.03 17.73 13.47
N LEU A 400 -19.96 17.04 13.89
CA LEU A 400 -18.58 17.37 13.50
C LEU A 400 -17.75 16.11 13.17
N PRO A 401 -16.83 16.17 12.18
CA PRO A 401 -16.12 14.99 11.66
C PRO A 401 -14.89 14.60 12.50
N TRP A 402 -14.98 14.69 13.83
CA TRP A 402 -13.88 14.33 14.73
C TRP A 402 -14.27 13.13 15.59
N GLU A 403 -13.51 12.04 15.49
CA GLU A 403 -13.45 11.03 16.56
C GLU A 403 -12.30 11.40 17.49
N ILE A 404 -12.59 11.55 18.78
CA ILE A 404 -11.56 11.76 19.81
C ILE A 404 -11.39 10.44 20.55
N THR A 405 -10.32 9.72 20.25
CA THR A 405 -9.83 8.59 21.06
C THR A 405 -8.68 9.07 21.94
N GLY A 406 -8.92 9.14 23.24
CA GLY A 406 -7.88 9.37 24.25
C GLY A 406 -7.81 8.19 25.21
N ILE A 407 -6.59 7.73 25.53
CA ILE A 407 -6.34 6.78 26.62
C ILE A 407 -5.81 7.59 27.80
N VAL A 408 -6.55 7.61 28.90
CA VAL A 408 -6.05 8.16 30.17
C VAL A 408 -5.38 7.02 30.93
N LEU A 409 -4.06 7.08 31.07
CA LEU A 409 -3.29 6.22 31.96
C LEU A 409 -3.24 6.88 33.34
N MET A 410 -4.02 6.37 34.30
CA MET A 410 -3.86 6.75 35.70
C MET A 410 -2.80 5.86 36.34
N ARG A 411 -1.89 6.46 37.12
CA ARG A 411 -0.87 5.75 37.89
C ARG A 411 -1.14 5.91 39.38
#